data_AF-A0A3M1WMD5-F1
#
_entry.id   AF-A0A3M1WMD5-F1
#
_cell.length_a   1.000
_cell.length_b   1.000
_cell.length_c   1.000
_cell.angle_alpha   90.00
_cell.angle_beta   90.00
_cell.angle_gamma   90.00
#
_symmetry.space_group_name_H-M   'P 1'
#
loop_
_entity.id
_entity.type
_entity.pdbx_description
1 polymer ?
#
loop_
_entity_poly.entity_id
_entity_poly.type
_entity_poly.pdbx_seq_one_letter_code
_entity_poly.pdbx_strand_id
1 'polypeptide(L)'
;MSEQAQQNVWWRPVADFLGIELQRVSHVERWVSGLGGVVGIAAVFVASHFVPDTPAGYIVVASMGASAVLLFAVPHGPLSQPWPLVGGHLISAVVGVTVALHVDNPFVAGPLAVGLAILAMHYARCIHPPGGATSLSAVLLGPSIHSVGYAYVLAPVLVNVAAILLAALAYNAFFPWRRYPAMLARLRHKALRRARPEPEVAAIPHESFVYALSEIDSMLDVSEADLLRIYELATEHKARQEGLDPNALQLGHYYSNGRYGDDWSVRQIVDWDESKPLAERQIIYKVVAGKGRRGQGVATGQEFARWARHEVYRDDENWRRVN
;
A
#
# COMPACT_ATOMS: atom_id res chain seq x y z
N MET A 1 -16.20 -11.08 34.29
CA MET A 1 -15.94 -9.97 35.23
C MET A 1 -14.47 -10.04 35.59
N SER A 2 -13.56 -9.20 35.12
CA SER A 2 -13.62 -7.86 34.48
C SER A 2 -12.72 -7.90 33.22
N GLU A 3 -13.06 -7.38 32.04
CA GLU A 3 -13.63 -6.07 31.69
C GLU A 3 -12.84 -4.87 32.24
N GLN A 4 -11.52 -5.02 32.42
CA GLN A 4 -10.65 -3.97 32.98
C GLN A 4 -9.28 -3.80 32.27
N ALA A 5 -9.23 -3.90 30.94
CA ALA A 5 -8.09 -3.32 30.19
C ALA A 5 -8.43 -2.85 28.77
N GLN A 6 -9.71 -2.56 28.49
CA GLN A 6 -10.05 -1.73 27.33
C GLN A 6 -9.69 -0.29 27.70
N GLN A 7 -8.41 0.01 27.53
CA GLN A 7 -7.79 1.30 27.71
C GLN A 7 -8.52 2.35 26.85
N ASN A 8 -9.55 2.97 27.42
CA ASN A 8 -10.16 4.21 26.95
C ASN A 8 -9.15 5.33 27.17
N VAL A 9 -8.19 5.35 26.27
CA VAL A 9 -7.15 6.36 26.22
C VAL A 9 -7.77 7.55 25.52
N TRP A 10 -8.21 8.52 26.31
CA TRP A 10 -8.85 9.77 25.86
C TRP A 10 -8.01 10.55 24.85
N TRP A 11 -6.70 10.29 24.76
CA TRP A 11 -5.82 10.90 23.77
C TRP A 11 -5.84 10.19 22.40
N ARG A 12 -6.37 8.97 22.28
CA ARG A 12 -6.36 8.22 21.00
C ARG A 12 -6.97 9.00 19.83
N PRO A 13 -8.15 9.63 19.95
CA PRO A 13 -8.70 10.44 18.86
C PRO A 13 -7.79 11.61 18.46
N VAL A 14 -7.05 12.18 19.44
CA VAL A 14 -6.11 13.28 19.20
C VAL A 14 -4.84 12.75 18.52
N ALA A 15 -4.32 11.61 18.94
CA ALA A 15 -3.17 10.97 18.29
C ALA A 15 -3.52 10.51 16.87
N ASP A 16 -4.71 9.94 16.67
CA ASP A 16 -5.23 9.53 15.36
C ASP A 16 -5.42 10.76 14.46
N PHE A 17 -5.97 11.86 14.98
CA PHE A 17 -6.10 13.13 14.26
C PHE A 17 -4.73 13.72 13.87
N LEU A 18 -3.75 13.66 14.77
CA LEU A 18 -2.38 14.12 14.51
C LEU A 18 -1.57 13.13 13.66
N GLY A 19 -2.12 11.96 13.34
CA GLY A 19 -1.42 10.91 12.61
C GLY A 19 -0.17 10.40 13.34
N ILE A 20 -0.16 10.39 14.68
CA ILE A 20 0.93 9.81 15.46
C ILE A 20 0.92 8.31 15.19
N GLU A 21 1.80 7.86 14.29
CA GLU A 21 1.91 6.47 13.91
C GLU A 21 2.19 5.59 15.14
N LEU A 22 1.19 4.78 15.49
CA LEU A 22 1.27 3.78 16.55
C LEU A 22 1.97 2.49 16.09
N GLN A 23 2.62 2.50 14.91
CA GLN A 23 3.34 1.33 14.41
C GLN A 23 4.47 0.98 15.39
N ARG A 24 4.42 -0.24 15.91
CA ARG A 24 5.37 -0.74 16.93
C ARG A 24 6.67 -1.13 16.27
N VAL A 25 7.52 -0.15 15.98
CA VAL A 25 8.90 -0.38 15.56
C VAL A 25 9.76 -0.68 16.80
N SER A 26 10.53 -1.77 16.76
CA SER A 26 11.41 -2.16 17.87
C SER A 26 12.46 -1.07 18.17
N HIS A 27 12.93 -1.00 19.42
CA HIS A 27 13.99 -0.05 19.80
C HIS A 27 15.29 -0.29 19.00
N VAL A 28 15.60 -1.55 18.71
CA VAL A 28 16.75 -1.92 17.87
C VAL A 28 16.62 -1.28 16.50
N GLU A 29 15.47 -1.45 15.85
CA GLU A 29 15.22 -0.90 14.52
C GLU A 29 15.30 0.64 14.51
N ARG A 30 14.83 1.32 15.57
CA ARG A 30 14.99 2.79 15.71
C ARG A 30 16.46 3.23 15.75
N TRP A 31 17.29 2.53 16.53
CA TRP A 31 18.73 2.83 16.59
C TRP A 31 19.44 2.52 15.28
N VAL A 32 19.10 1.39 14.64
CA VAL A 32 19.66 1.02 13.33
C VAL A 32 19.28 2.06 12.27
N SER A 33 18.06 2.57 12.27
CA SER A 33 17.63 3.68 11.38
C SER A 33 18.46 4.95 11.62
N GLY A 34 18.57 5.38 12.88
CA GLY A 34 19.29 6.61 13.23
C GLY A 34 20.76 6.55 12.86
N LEU A 35 21.44 5.44 13.18
CA LEU A 35 22.84 5.21 12.82
C LEU A 35 23.04 5.11 11.31
N GLY A 36 22.10 4.48 10.60
CA GLY A 36 22.11 4.44 9.13
C GLY A 36 22.05 5.84 8.54
N GLY A 37 21.18 6.71 9.08
CA GLY A 37 21.10 8.11 8.69
C GLY A 37 22.42 8.86 8.89
N VAL A 38 23.09 8.67 10.03
CA VAL A 38 24.42 9.25 10.29
C VAL A 38 25.44 8.77 9.25
N VAL A 39 25.51 7.47 8.99
CA VAL A 39 26.43 6.90 8.00
C VAL A 39 26.16 7.44 6.60
N GLY A 40 24.88 7.50 6.20
CA GLY A 40 24.47 8.01 4.89
C GLY A 40 24.84 9.48 4.70
N ILE A 41 24.57 10.32 5.69
CA ILE A 41 24.90 11.75 5.61
C ILE A 41 26.41 11.98 5.69
N ALA A 42 27.13 11.23 6.53
CA ALA A 42 28.60 11.29 6.54
C ALA A 42 29.19 10.95 5.16
N ALA A 43 28.66 9.93 4.47
CA ALA A 43 29.07 9.58 3.11
C ALA A 43 28.80 10.72 2.11
N VAL A 44 27.67 11.41 2.23
CA VAL A 44 27.34 12.60 1.41
C VAL A 44 28.33 13.75 1.66
N PHE A 45 28.67 14.04 2.92
CA PHE A 45 29.67 15.07 3.24
C PHE A 45 31.05 14.73 2.68
N VAL A 46 31.49 13.48 2.83
CA VAL A 46 32.75 13.01 2.27
C VAL A 46 32.75 13.14 0.74
N ALA A 47 31.68 12.72 0.06
CA ALA A 47 31.56 12.85 -1.39
C ALA A 47 31.53 14.32 -1.83
N SER A 48 30.84 15.19 -1.09
CA SER A 48 30.77 16.62 -1.36
C SER A 48 32.14 17.31 -1.19
N HIS A 49 33.02 16.82 -0.32
CA HIS A 49 34.36 17.36 -0.15
C HIS A 49 35.25 17.21 -1.40
N PHE A 50 34.97 16.21 -2.25
CA PHE A 50 35.69 15.99 -3.51
C PHE A 50 35.09 16.77 -4.69
N VAL A 51 33.95 17.45 -4.50
CA VAL A 51 33.35 18.34 -5.50
C VAL A 51 33.99 19.72 -5.33
N PRO A 52 34.35 20.43 -6.41
CA PRO A 52 34.92 21.78 -6.32
C PRO A 52 34.06 22.69 -5.43
N ASP A 53 34.71 23.49 -4.58
CA ASP A 53 34.07 24.39 -3.62
C ASP A 53 33.09 25.33 -4.32
N THR A 54 31.83 24.92 -4.31
CA THR A 54 30.71 25.73 -4.79
C THR A 54 29.69 25.85 -3.66
N PRO A 55 29.09 27.03 -3.45
CA PRO A 55 28.00 27.21 -2.50
C PRO A 55 26.84 26.21 -2.68
N ALA A 56 26.72 25.63 -3.88
CA ALA A 56 25.76 24.59 -4.25
C ALA A 56 25.91 23.28 -3.46
N GLY A 57 27.15 22.89 -3.11
CA GLY A 57 27.43 21.61 -2.45
C GLY A 57 26.65 21.43 -1.15
N TYR A 58 26.67 22.44 -0.27
CA TYR A 58 26.05 22.37 1.05
C TYR A 58 24.53 22.55 1.03
N ILE A 59 23.98 23.33 0.09
CA ILE A 59 22.54 23.55 -0.01
C ILE A 59 21.80 22.25 -0.32
N VAL A 60 22.36 21.38 -1.18
CA VAL A 60 21.75 20.10 -1.55
C VAL A 60 21.81 19.06 -0.42
N VAL A 61 22.70 19.23 0.56
CA VAL A 61 22.78 18.32 1.72
C VAL A 61 21.48 18.31 2.52
N ALA A 62 20.74 19.42 2.59
CA ALA A 62 19.45 19.46 3.26
C ALA A 62 18.43 18.50 2.60
N SER A 63 18.44 18.42 1.27
CA SER A 63 17.63 17.46 0.52
C SER A 63 18.06 16.02 0.80
N MET A 64 19.37 15.76 0.89
CA MET A 64 19.90 14.44 1.25
C MET A 64 19.53 14.01 2.68
N GLY A 65 19.38 14.96 3.60
CA GLY A 65 18.84 14.72 4.95
C GLY A 65 17.48 14.03 4.91
N ALA A 66 16.56 14.53 4.09
CA ALA A 66 15.24 13.92 3.92
C ALA A 66 15.32 12.57 3.19
N SER A 67 16.23 12.42 2.22
CA SER A 67 16.47 11.12 1.57
C SER A 67 17.02 10.08 2.55
N ALA A 68 17.87 10.48 3.50
CA ALA A 68 18.36 9.59 4.55
C ALA A 68 17.23 9.05 5.43
N VAL A 69 16.26 9.89 5.79
CA VAL A 69 15.07 9.43 6.54
C VAL A 69 14.37 8.30 5.77
N LEU A 70 14.11 8.46 4.48
CA LEU A 70 13.45 7.42 3.67
C LEU A 70 14.31 6.15 3.55
N LEU A 71 15.60 6.29 3.20
CA LEU A 71 16.48 5.17 2.90
C LEU A 71 16.87 4.33 4.12
N PHE A 72 16.88 4.94 5.32
CA PHE A 72 17.34 4.27 6.54
C PHE A 72 16.24 4.03 7.56
N ALA A 73 15.16 4.82 7.59
CA ALA A 73 14.00 4.54 8.44
C ALA A 73 12.95 3.67 7.74
N VAL A 74 12.82 3.78 6.41
CA VAL A 74 11.79 3.10 5.62
C VAL A 74 12.38 2.43 4.37
N PRO A 75 13.43 1.58 4.48
CA PRO A 75 14.19 1.09 3.32
C PRO A 75 13.33 0.31 2.30
N HIS A 76 12.28 -0.37 2.75
CA HIS A 76 11.38 -1.12 1.87
C HIS A 76 10.26 -0.28 1.25
N GLY A 77 10.13 0.98 1.68
CA GLY A 77 9.11 1.89 1.18
C GLY A 77 9.23 2.10 -0.33
N PRO A 78 8.11 2.24 -1.05
CA PRO A 78 8.14 2.46 -2.49
C PRO A 78 8.94 3.72 -2.84
N LEU A 79 8.81 4.80 -2.06
CA LEU A 79 9.50 6.08 -2.26
C LEU A 79 11.00 6.04 -1.94
N SER A 80 11.46 5.01 -1.22
CA SER A 80 12.85 4.80 -0.86
C SER A 80 13.60 3.97 -1.92
N GLN A 81 12.92 3.40 -2.91
CA GLN A 81 13.57 2.53 -3.90
C GLN A 81 14.53 3.32 -4.82
N PRO A 82 15.49 2.65 -5.47
CA PRO A 82 16.53 3.33 -6.24
C PRO A 82 16.01 4.24 -7.35
N TRP A 83 14.92 3.86 -8.04
CA TRP A 83 14.37 4.68 -9.12
C TRP A 83 13.74 5.98 -8.63
N PRO A 84 12.85 5.98 -7.61
CA PRO A 84 12.45 7.20 -6.92
C PRO A 84 13.61 8.07 -6.47
N LEU A 85 14.60 7.52 -5.76
CA LEU A 85 15.77 8.29 -5.31
C LEU A 85 16.50 8.96 -6.49
N VAL A 86 16.97 8.17 -7.45
CA VAL A 86 17.81 8.67 -8.55
C VAL A 86 17.00 9.54 -9.52
N GLY A 87 15.89 9.01 -10.03
CA GLY A 87 15.04 9.74 -10.97
C GLY A 87 14.44 10.99 -10.34
N GLY A 88 13.97 10.89 -9.09
CA GLY A 88 13.35 12.00 -8.38
C GLY A 88 14.30 13.17 -8.13
N HIS A 89 15.55 12.92 -7.74
CA HIS A 89 16.54 13.99 -7.61
C HIS A 89 16.99 14.56 -8.95
N LEU A 90 17.29 13.72 -9.95
CA LEU A 90 17.83 14.20 -11.24
C LEU A 90 16.78 14.98 -12.05
N ILE A 91 15.54 14.49 -12.11
CA ILE A 91 14.45 15.20 -12.79
C ILE A 91 14.17 16.53 -12.08
N SER A 92 14.09 16.51 -10.75
CA SER A 92 13.88 17.73 -9.97
C SER A 92 15.02 18.73 -10.14
N ALA A 93 16.27 18.28 -10.22
CA ALA A 93 17.42 19.15 -10.46
C ALA A 93 17.35 19.80 -11.86
N VAL A 94 17.02 19.04 -12.90
CA VAL A 94 16.81 19.57 -14.26
C VAL A 94 15.70 20.62 -14.25
N VAL A 95 14.54 20.29 -13.69
CA VAL A 95 13.40 21.23 -13.62
C VAL A 95 13.76 22.48 -12.83
N GLY A 96 14.43 22.33 -11.69
CA GLY A 96 14.85 23.44 -10.83
C GLY A 96 15.80 24.39 -11.55
N VAL A 97 16.83 23.86 -12.22
CA VAL A 97 17.76 24.66 -13.03
C VAL A 97 17.02 25.35 -14.17
N THR A 98 16.16 24.63 -14.92
CA THR A 98 15.40 25.22 -16.02
C THR A 98 14.56 26.40 -15.54
N VAL A 99 13.83 26.26 -14.43
CA VAL A 99 13.00 27.35 -13.90
C VAL A 99 13.86 28.50 -13.41
N ALA A 100 14.95 28.22 -12.69
CA ALA A 100 15.85 29.26 -12.18
C ALA A 100 16.50 30.08 -13.30
N LEU A 101 16.78 29.48 -14.46
CA LEU A 101 17.37 30.18 -15.60
C LEU A 101 16.37 31.06 -16.38
N HIS A 102 15.07 30.85 -16.23
CA HIS A 102 14.02 31.54 -17.02
C HIS A 102 13.10 32.42 -16.19
N VAL A 103 13.15 32.33 -14.86
CA VAL A 103 12.27 33.07 -13.96
C VAL A 103 13.09 33.79 -12.89
N ASP A 104 13.26 35.09 -13.05
CA ASP A 104 14.15 35.89 -12.21
C ASP A 104 13.65 36.06 -10.76
N ASN A 105 12.32 36.11 -10.57
CA ASN A 105 11.74 36.32 -9.24
C ASN A 105 11.72 35.01 -8.43
N PRO A 106 12.53 34.86 -7.36
CA PRO A 106 12.62 33.61 -6.60
C PRO A 106 11.31 33.22 -5.90
N PHE A 107 10.45 34.19 -5.57
CA PHE A 107 9.13 33.93 -4.97
C PHE A 107 8.15 33.28 -5.96
N VAL A 108 8.40 33.43 -7.26
CA VAL A 108 7.63 32.76 -8.33
C VAL A 108 8.35 31.49 -8.78
N ALA A 109 9.66 31.57 -8.98
CA ALA A 109 10.49 30.45 -9.44
C ALA A 109 10.47 29.27 -8.47
N GLY A 110 10.51 29.51 -7.15
CA GLY A 110 10.54 28.45 -6.13
C GLY A 110 9.31 27.55 -6.18
N PRO A 111 8.09 28.09 -5.98
CA PRO A 111 6.85 27.30 -6.09
C PRO A 111 6.68 26.63 -7.45
N LEU A 112 7.04 27.33 -8.54
CA LEU A 112 6.94 26.79 -9.90
C LEU A 112 7.88 25.59 -10.10
N ALA A 113 9.14 25.70 -9.67
CA ALA A 113 10.13 24.63 -9.75
C ALA A 113 9.67 23.38 -9.00
N VAL A 114 9.18 23.55 -7.76
CA VAL A 114 8.68 22.42 -6.94
C VAL A 114 7.43 21.79 -7.58
N GLY A 115 6.45 22.58 -8.00
CA GLY A 115 5.23 22.08 -8.62
C GLY A 115 5.49 21.31 -9.92
N LEU A 116 6.34 21.86 -10.80
CA LEU A 116 6.73 21.19 -12.05
C LEU A 116 7.57 19.93 -11.78
N ALA A 117 8.43 19.94 -10.76
CA ALA A 117 9.21 18.77 -10.38
C ALA A 117 8.31 17.64 -9.88
N ILE A 118 7.31 17.95 -9.03
CA ILE A 118 6.31 16.98 -8.57
C ILE A 118 5.56 16.39 -9.77
N LEU A 119 5.12 17.23 -10.72
CA LEU A 119 4.43 16.77 -11.92
C LEU A 119 5.31 15.85 -12.77
N ALA A 120 6.56 16.24 -13.02
CA ALA A 120 7.50 15.46 -13.80
C ALA A 120 7.81 14.11 -13.14
N MET A 121 7.99 14.08 -11.81
CA MET A 121 8.19 12.84 -11.05
C MET A 121 6.96 11.92 -11.10
N HIS A 122 5.73 12.46 -11.12
CA HIS A 122 4.51 11.67 -11.26
C HIS A 122 4.48 10.95 -12.62
N TYR A 123 4.74 11.68 -13.71
CA TYR A 123 4.78 11.08 -15.05
C TYR A 123 5.92 10.07 -15.21
N ALA A 124 7.07 10.33 -14.61
CA ALA A 124 8.22 9.41 -14.61
C ALA A 124 8.10 8.26 -13.61
N ARG A 125 7.04 8.24 -12.78
CA ARG A 125 6.79 7.25 -11.72
C ARG A 125 7.96 7.10 -10.75
N CYS A 126 8.58 8.21 -10.38
CA CYS A 126 9.74 8.28 -9.50
C CYS A 126 9.55 9.31 -8.38
N ILE A 127 8.34 9.38 -7.81
CA ILE A 127 8.06 10.31 -6.72
C ILE A 127 9.01 10.05 -5.56
N HIS A 128 9.81 11.07 -5.28
CA HIS A 128 10.73 11.10 -4.16
C HIS A 128 10.64 12.49 -3.54
N PRO A 129 9.89 12.66 -2.44
CA PRO A 129 9.64 13.97 -1.84
C PRO A 129 10.90 14.83 -1.63
N PRO A 130 12.06 14.27 -1.23
CA PRO A 130 13.31 15.04 -1.14
C PRO A 130 13.71 15.74 -2.44
N GLY A 131 13.32 15.21 -3.61
CA GLY A 131 13.52 15.83 -4.92
C GLY A 131 12.92 17.24 -5.02
N GLY A 132 11.79 17.51 -4.37
CA GLY A 132 11.21 18.86 -4.32
C GLY A 132 12.15 19.87 -3.65
N ALA A 133 12.88 19.46 -2.59
CA ALA A 133 13.91 20.30 -1.99
C ALA A 133 15.13 20.47 -2.93
N THR A 134 15.45 19.47 -3.76
CA THR A 134 16.51 19.58 -4.78
C THR A 134 16.17 20.60 -5.87
N SER A 135 14.92 20.63 -6.35
CA SER A 135 14.49 21.64 -7.33
C SER A 135 14.48 23.05 -6.72
N LEU A 136 14.00 23.18 -5.48
CA LEU A 136 14.00 24.47 -4.78
C LEU A 136 15.41 24.97 -4.50
N SER A 137 16.33 24.08 -4.15
CA SER A 137 17.75 24.38 -3.93
C SER A 137 18.40 25.05 -5.15
N ALA A 138 18.06 24.62 -6.36
CA ALA A 138 18.56 25.25 -7.58
C ALA A 138 18.11 26.72 -7.71
N VAL A 139 16.87 27.02 -7.34
CA VAL A 139 16.34 28.40 -7.33
C VAL A 139 17.00 29.24 -6.25
N LEU A 140 17.19 28.67 -5.05
CA LEU A 140 17.76 29.40 -3.90
C LEU A 140 19.25 29.73 -4.07
N LEU A 141 19.95 29.06 -5.00
CA LEU A 141 21.33 29.43 -5.37
C LEU A 141 21.42 30.82 -6.05
N GLY A 142 20.29 31.38 -6.49
CA GLY A 142 20.20 32.73 -7.03
C GLY A 142 21.15 32.91 -8.22
N PRO A 143 21.83 34.06 -8.35
CA PRO A 143 22.70 34.34 -9.51
C PRO A 143 23.79 33.29 -9.76
N SER A 144 24.22 32.57 -8.73
CA SER A 144 25.23 31.51 -8.85
C SER A 144 24.75 30.34 -9.72
N ILE A 145 23.44 30.09 -9.81
CA ILE A 145 22.92 29.01 -10.67
C ILE A 145 23.08 29.33 -12.15
N HIS A 146 23.19 30.60 -12.55
CA HIS A 146 23.39 30.97 -13.95
C HIS A 146 24.80 30.63 -14.45
N SER A 147 25.80 30.66 -13.56
CA SER A 147 27.17 30.25 -13.92
C SER A 147 27.36 28.73 -13.83
N VAL A 148 26.67 28.06 -12.91
CA VAL A 148 26.72 26.59 -12.76
C VAL A 148 25.86 25.90 -13.83
N GLY A 149 24.67 26.41 -14.10
CA GLY A 149 23.70 25.83 -15.03
C GLY A 149 23.41 24.36 -14.73
N TYR A 150 23.32 23.55 -15.78
CA TYR A 150 23.04 22.12 -15.66
C TYR A 150 24.19 21.30 -15.06
N ALA A 151 25.37 21.89 -14.85
CA ALA A 151 26.44 21.22 -14.10
C ALA A 151 25.96 20.84 -12.68
N TYR A 152 25.02 21.61 -12.10
CA TYR A 152 24.35 21.32 -10.83
C TYR A 152 23.78 19.89 -10.75
N VAL A 153 23.26 19.38 -11.87
CA VAL A 153 22.68 18.02 -11.96
C VAL A 153 23.75 16.95 -11.77
N LEU A 154 24.93 17.15 -12.37
CA LEU A 154 26.05 16.23 -12.25
C LEU A 154 26.77 16.40 -10.89
N ALA A 155 27.03 17.65 -10.51
CA ALA A 155 27.66 18.01 -9.26
C ALA A 155 27.00 19.29 -8.72
N PRO A 156 26.39 19.25 -7.53
CA PRO A 156 26.55 18.21 -6.50
C PRO A 156 25.51 17.07 -6.54
N VAL A 157 24.43 17.18 -7.33
CA VAL A 157 23.25 16.30 -7.14
C VAL A 157 23.56 14.82 -7.40
N LEU A 158 24.04 14.44 -8.58
CA LEU A 158 24.32 13.04 -8.90
C LEU A 158 25.37 12.43 -7.97
N VAL A 159 26.41 13.20 -7.61
CA VAL A 159 27.45 12.76 -6.65
C VAL A 159 26.83 12.41 -5.29
N ASN A 160 25.99 13.29 -4.75
CA ASN A 160 25.35 13.07 -3.45
C ASN A 160 24.35 11.90 -3.49
N VAL A 161 23.57 11.79 -4.56
CA VAL A 161 22.65 10.67 -4.79
C VAL A 161 23.39 9.35 -4.87
N ALA A 162 24.51 9.29 -5.61
CA ALA A 162 25.32 8.10 -5.70
C ALA A 162 25.92 7.72 -4.34
N ALA A 163 26.46 8.70 -3.60
CA ALA A 163 27.04 8.48 -2.29
C ALA A 163 26.02 7.90 -1.29
N ILE A 164 24.84 8.53 -1.17
CA ILE A 164 23.81 8.06 -0.24
C ILE A 164 23.21 6.72 -0.66
N LEU A 165 23.05 6.47 -1.96
CA LEU A 165 22.56 5.19 -2.47
C LEU A 165 23.55 4.06 -2.15
N LEU A 166 24.85 4.27 -2.39
CA LEU A 166 25.87 3.27 -2.08
C LEU A 166 25.94 3.02 -0.57
N ALA A 167 25.86 4.06 0.25
CA ALA A 167 25.78 3.92 1.70
C ALA A 167 24.54 3.13 2.14
N ALA A 168 23.37 3.42 1.55
CA ALA A 168 22.14 2.70 1.84
C ALA A 168 22.19 1.22 1.43
N LEU A 169 22.77 0.92 0.26
CA LEU A 169 22.98 -0.45 -0.21
C LEU A 169 23.90 -1.22 0.74
N ALA A 170 25.05 -0.64 1.10
CA ALA A 170 26.04 -1.27 1.96
C ALA A 170 25.52 -1.46 3.40
N TYR A 171 24.95 -0.40 3.98
CA TYR A 171 24.47 -0.42 5.36
C TYR A 171 23.30 -1.38 5.56
N ASN A 172 22.27 -1.31 4.70
CA ASN A 172 21.09 -2.16 4.83
C ASN A 172 21.39 -3.63 4.50
N ALA A 173 22.47 -3.93 3.77
CA ALA A 173 22.90 -5.32 3.50
C ALA A 173 23.35 -6.08 4.76
N PHE A 174 23.80 -5.39 5.81
CA PHE A 174 24.19 -6.03 7.07
C PHE A 174 23.01 -6.64 7.84
N PHE A 175 21.79 -6.19 7.59
CA PHE A 175 20.61 -6.58 8.34
C PHE A 175 19.70 -7.47 7.47
N PRO A 176 19.53 -8.77 7.79
CA PRO A 176 18.77 -9.70 6.95
C PRO A 176 17.30 -9.29 6.69
N TRP A 177 16.71 -8.51 7.60
CA TRP A 177 15.35 -7.99 7.51
C TRP A 177 15.25 -6.68 6.72
N ARG A 178 16.36 -5.95 6.49
CA ARG A 178 16.39 -4.66 5.76
C ARG A 178 16.85 -4.75 4.31
N ARG A 179 16.76 -5.93 3.68
CA ARG A 179 17.34 -6.15 2.34
C ARG A 179 16.87 -5.10 1.33
N TYR A 180 17.80 -4.24 0.95
CA TYR A 180 17.61 -3.13 0.03
C TYR A 180 18.47 -3.34 -1.23
N PRO A 181 17.91 -3.19 -2.45
CA PRO A 181 16.53 -2.81 -2.76
C PRO A 181 15.53 -3.93 -2.46
N ALA A 182 14.23 -3.58 -2.33
CA ALA A 182 13.17 -4.51 -1.95
C ALA A 182 13.05 -5.74 -2.87
N MET A 183 13.50 -5.63 -4.13
CA MET A 183 13.61 -6.76 -5.05
C MET A 183 14.43 -7.93 -4.48
N LEU A 184 15.53 -7.66 -3.76
CA LEU A 184 16.40 -8.69 -3.19
C LEU A 184 15.71 -9.48 -2.07
N ALA A 185 14.85 -8.82 -1.28
CA ALA A 185 13.99 -9.49 -0.30
C ALA A 185 12.99 -10.41 -1.01
N ARG A 186 12.33 -9.94 -2.08
CA ARG A 186 11.35 -10.72 -2.85
C ARG A 186 11.96 -11.98 -3.49
N LEU A 187 13.16 -11.88 -4.06
CA LEU A 187 13.87 -13.02 -4.63
C LEU A 187 14.17 -14.09 -3.58
N ARG A 188 14.58 -13.68 -2.37
CA ARG A 188 14.79 -14.59 -1.23
C ARG A 188 13.50 -15.31 -0.85
N HIS A 189 12.39 -14.58 -0.69
CA HIS A 189 11.10 -15.17 -0.34
C HIS A 189 10.60 -16.15 -1.40
N LYS A 190 10.78 -15.84 -2.69
CA LYS A 190 10.41 -16.74 -3.79
C LYS A 190 11.24 -18.04 -3.77
N ALA A 191 12.54 -17.95 -3.49
CA ALA A 191 13.40 -19.11 -3.35
C ALA A 191 12.99 -20.00 -2.17
N LEU A 192 12.68 -19.39 -1.02
CA LEU A 192 12.20 -20.11 0.17
C LEU A 192 10.84 -20.77 -0.04
N ARG A 193 9.89 -20.11 -0.74
CA ARG A 193 8.57 -20.69 -1.05
C ARG A 193 8.66 -21.92 -1.95
N ARG A 194 9.56 -21.93 -2.95
CA ARG A 194 9.77 -23.09 -3.84
C ARG A 194 10.27 -24.33 -3.10
N ALA A 195 10.86 -24.19 -1.92
CA ALA A 195 11.37 -25.31 -1.12
C ALA A 195 10.29 -25.93 -0.20
N ARG A 196 9.11 -25.33 -0.06
CA ARG A 196 8.00 -25.88 0.72
C ARG A 196 6.92 -26.48 -0.21
N PRO A 197 6.24 -27.56 0.23
CA PRO A 197 5.00 -27.98 -0.41
C PRO A 197 4.00 -26.82 -0.41
N GLU A 198 3.22 -26.65 -1.48
CA GLU A 198 2.17 -25.64 -1.48
C GLU A 198 1.20 -25.92 -0.32
N PRO A 199 1.02 -24.96 0.61
CA PRO A 199 0.00 -25.13 1.63
C PRO A 199 -1.36 -25.18 0.93
N GLU A 200 -2.21 -26.11 1.37
CA GLU A 200 -3.62 -26.14 1.01
C GLU A 200 -4.19 -24.74 1.30
N VAL A 201 -4.86 -24.13 0.31
CA VAL A 201 -5.33 -22.73 0.39
C VAL A 201 -6.52 -22.66 1.35
N ALA A 202 -6.25 -22.77 2.65
CA ALA A 202 -7.21 -22.54 3.70
C ALA A 202 -7.47 -21.03 3.83
N ALA A 203 -8.71 -20.65 4.09
CA ALA A 203 -9.06 -19.27 4.41
C ALA A 203 -8.27 -18.83 5.66
N ILE A 204 -7.57 -17.71 5.59
CA ILE A 204 -6.79 -17.17 6.71
C ILE A 204 -7.79 -16.56 7.71
N PRO A 205 -7.91 -17.06 8.95
CA PRO A 205 -8.79 -16.44 9.94
C PRO A 205 -8.36 -15.00 10.21
N HIS A 206 -9.33 -14.11 10.44
CA HIS A 206 -9.07 -12.69 10.70
C HIS A 206 -8.05 -12.48 11.84
N GLU A 207 -8.18 -13.25 12.93
CA GLU A 207 -7.25 -13.22 14.07
C GLU A 207 -5.81 -13.60 13.70
N SER A 208 -5.62 -14.56 12.79
CA SER A 208 -4.29 -14.98 12.34
C SER A 208 -3.65 -13.93 11.44
N PHE A 209 -4.45 -13.19 10.68
CA PHE A 209 -3.99 -12.08 9.86
C PHE A 209 -3.55 -10.89 10.71
N VAL A 210 -4.36 -10.50 11.70
CA VAL A 210 -4.01 -9.43 12.66
C VAL A 210 -2.75 -9.78 13.46
N TYR A 211 -2.61 -11.03 13.92
CA TYR A 211 -1.39 -11.51 14.56
C TYR A 211 -0.16 -11.39 13.64
N ALA A 212 -0.27 -11.83 12.38
CA ALA A 212 0.83 -11.71 11.43
C ALA A 212 1.23 -10.25 11.17
N LEU A 213 0.28 -9.31 11.13
CA LEU A 213 0.57 -7.88 11.03
C LEU A 213 1.34 -7.36 12.25
N SER A 214 1.02 -7.86 13.45
CA SER A 214 1.71 -7.44 14.68
C SER A 214 3.16 -7.92 14.80
N GLU A 215 3.56 -8.95 14.04
CA GLU A 215 4.91 -9.52 14.01
C GLU A 215 5.80 -8.92 12.92
N ILE A 216 5.26 -8.09 12.01
CA ILE A 216 6.04 -7.43 10.96
C ILE A 216 6.72 -6.17 11.55
N ASP A 217 7.99 -6.29 11.92
CA ASP A 217 8.84 -5.14 12.32
C ASP A 217 9.37 -4.40 11.07
N SER A 218 8.45 -3.89 10.25
CA SER A 218 8.75 -3.04 9.09
C SER A 218 7.67 -1.99 8.94
N MET A 219 8.08 -0.74 8.77
CA MET A 219 7.17 0.35 8.43
C MET A 219 6.56 0.08 7.04
N LEU A 220 5.27 -0.24 7.02
CA LEU A 220 4.48 -0.44 5.81
C LEU A 220 3.62 0.80 5.58
N ASP A 221 3.72 1.38 4.39
CA ASP A 221 2.94 2.54 3.92
C ASP A 221 1.52 2.12 3.51
N VAL A 222 0.86 1.33 4.37
CA VAL A 222 -0.52 0.87 4.22
C VAL A 222 -1.09 0.70 5.62
N SER A 223 -2.26 1.30 5.89
CA SER A 223 -2.89 1.15 7.20
C SER A 223 -3.42 -0.28 7.41
N GLU A 224 -3.56 -0.71 8.67
CA GLU A 224 -4.20 -1.98 9.00
C GLU A 224 -5.62 -2.07 8.40
N ALA A 225 -6.37 -0.98 8.43
CA ALA A 225 -7.71 -0.89 7.87
C ALA A 225 -7.71 -1.11 6.35
N ASP A 226 -6.74 -0.56 5.62
CA ASP A 226 -6.61 -0.78 4.17
C ASP A 226 -6.27 -2.24 3.85
N LEU A 227 -5.40 -2.87 4.64
CA LEU A 227 -5.06 -4.28 4.47
C LEU A 227 -6.27 -5.20 4.74
N LEU A 228 -7.04 -4.90 5.78
CA LEU A 228 -8.31 -5.57 6.05
C LEU A 228 -9.31 -5.33 4.92
N ARG A 229 -9.38 -4.11 4.39
CA ARG A 229 -10.24 -3.80 3.25
C ARG A 229 -9.85 -4.57 2.00
N ILE A 230 -8.55 -4.70 1.73
CA ILE A 230 -8.04 -5.52 0.63
C ILE A 230 -8.41 -7.00 0.85
N TYR A 231 -8.28 -7.51 2.08
CA TYR A 231 -8.66 -8.88 2.43
C TYR A 231 -10.16 -9.13 2.23
N GLU A 232 -11.01 -8.22 2.70
CA GLU A 232 -12.46 -8.23 2.46
C GLU A 232 -12.77 -8.23 0.96
N LEU A 233 -12.17 -7.33 0.19
CA LEU A 233 -12.39 -7.25 -1.26
C LEU A 233 -11.94 -8.53 -1.98
N ALA A 234 -10.81 -9.12 -1.57
CA ALA A 234 -10.29 -10.35 -2.15
C ALA A 234 -11.17 -11.57 -1.81
N THR A 235 -11.65 -11.66 -0.56
CA THR A 235 -12.52 -12.75 -0.11
C THR A 235 -13.95 -12.60 -0.64
N GLU A 236 -14.48 -11.38 -0.75
CA GLU A 236 -15.75 -11.09 -1.41
C GLU A 236 -15.71 -11.41 -2.90
N HIS A 237 -14.59 -11.15 -3.59
CA HIS A 237 -14.45 -11.49 -5.01
C HIS A 237 -14.56 -12.99 -5.25
N LYS A 238 -13.90 -13.79 -4.40
CA LYS A 238 -14.01 -15.26 -4.41
C LYS A 238 -15.44 -15.72 -4.04
N ALA A 239 -16.05 -15.10 -3.04
CA ALA A 239 -17.42 -15.40 -2.62
C ALA A 239 -18.49 -15.06 -3.67
N ARG A 240 -18.29 -14.02 -4.48
CA ARG A 240 -19.19 -13.64 -5.60
C ARG A 240 -19.06 -14.56 -6.82
N GLN A 241 -17.94 -15.26 -6.99
CA GLN A 241 -17.71 -16.13 -8.14
C GLN A 241 -18.17 -17.58 -7.92
N GLU A 242 -18.25 -18.03 -6.67
CA GLU A 242 -18.67 -19.38 -6.30
C GLU A 242 -20.17 -19.38 -5.88
N GLY A 243 -21.07 -19.33 -6.86
CA GLY A 243 -22.47 -19.71 -6.63
C GLY A 243 -22.62 -21.22 -6.44
N LEU A 244 -23.81 -21.71 -6.10
CA LEU A 244 -24.10 -23.14 -6.14
C LEU A 244 -24.05 -23.67 -7.59
N ASP A 245 -23.79 -24.96 -7.75
CA ASP A 245 -24.07 -25.64 -9.02
C ASP A 245 -25.59 -25.63 -9.25
N PRO A 246 -26.10 -25.19 -10.41
CA PRO A 246 -27.52 -25.28 -10.74
C PRO A 246 -28.12 -26.67 -10.48
N ASN A 247 -27.35 -27.75 -10.68
CA ASN A 247 -27.83 -29.12 -10.45
C ASN A 247 -28.02 -29.50 -8.98
N ALA A 248 -27.45 -28.72 -8.05
CA ALA A 248 -27.64 -28.92 -6.61
C ALA A 248 -28.96 -28.32 -6.09
N LEU A 249 -29.67 -27.53 -6.90
CA LEU A 249 -30.93 -26.90 -6.51
C LEU A 249 -32.06 -27.94 -6.46
N GLN A 250 -32.88 -27.85 -5.42
CA GLN A 250 -34.02 -28.73 -5.15
C GLN A 250 -35.31 -27.91 -4.93
N LEU A 251 -36.40 -28.40 -5.51
CA LEU A 251 -37.73 -27.83 -5.37
C LEU A 251 -38.20 -27.92 -3.91
N GLY A 252 -38.78 -26.84 -3.39
CA GLY A 252 -39.28 -26.75 -2.01
C GLY A 252 -38.24 -26.33 -0.97
N HIS A 253 -36.95 -26.38 -1.31
CA HIS A 253 -35.84 -26.07 -0.40
C HIS A 253 -35.58 -24.56 -0.30
N TYR A 254 -34.83 -24.18 0.74
CA TYR A 254 -34.50 -22.78 1.03
C TYR A 254 -33.01 -22.51 0.82
N TYR A 255 -32.71 -21.34 0.27
CA TYR A 255 -31.35 -20.95 -0.06
C TYR A 255 -31.08 -19.53 0.44
N SER A 256 -29.90 -19.33 1.03
CA SER A 256 -29.39 -18.02 1.43
C SER A 256 -28.34 -17.53 0.43
N ASN A 257 -28.34 -16.22 0.18
CA ASN A 257 -27.30 -15.57 -0.61
C ASN A 257 -25.95 -15.42 0.13
N GLY A 258 -25.85 -15.85 1.40
CA GLY A 258 -24.62 -15.81 2.18
C GLY A 258 -24.11 -14.40 2.50
N ARG A 259 -24.90 -13.35 2.24
CA ARG A 259 -24.57 -11.96 2.58
C ARG A 259 -24.90 -11.68 4.04
N TYR A 260 -24.56 -10.49 4.54
CA TYR A 260 -24.84 -10.07 5.91
C TYR A 260 -25.58 -8.73 5.94
N GLY A 261 -26.25 -8.41 7.06
CA GLY A 261 -26.95 -7.14 7.25
C GLY A 261 -28.17 -6.96 6.33
N ASP A 262 -28.36 -5.74 5.82
CA ASP A 262 -29.54 -5.34 5.03
C ASP A 262 -29.66 -6.05 3.67
N ASP A 263 -28.56 -6.65 3.19
CA ASP A 263 -28.52 -7.40 1.93
C ASP A 263 -28.70 -8.91 2.09
N TRP A 264 -28.76 -9.42 3.32
CA TRP A 264 -29.04 -10.83 3.58
C TRP A 264 -30.48 -11.18 3.18
N SER A 265 -30.66 -12.32 2.52
CA SER A 265 -31.97 -12.79 2.07
C SER A 265 -32.02 -14.30 1.96
N VAL A 266 -33.19 -14.88 2.25
CA VAL A 266 -33.49 -16.31 2.08
C VAL A 266 -34.65 -16.46 1.11
N ARG A 267 -34.45 -17.30 0.09
CA ARG A 267 -35.45 -17.61 -0.93
C ARG A 267 -35.81 -19.08 -0.87
N GLN A 268 -37.10 -19.38 -0.97
CA GLN A 268 -37.61 -20.73 -1.18
C GLN A 268 -37.90 -20.92 -2.67
N ILE A 269 -37.45 -22.04 -3.23
CA ILE A 269 -37.89 -22.46 -4.57
C ILE A 269 -39.29 -23.06 -4.43
N VAL A 270 -40.28 -22.44 -5.06
CA VAL A 270 -41.69 -22.85 -4.94
C VAL A 270 -42.12 -23.70 -6.11
N ASP A 271 -41.62 -23.39 -7.30
CA ASP A 271 -41.98 -24.09 -8.54
C ASP A 271 -40.87 -23.89 -9.59
N TRP A 272 -40.80 -24.79 -10.58
CA TRP A 272 -39.93 -24.62 -11.73
C TRP A 272 -40.49 -25.29 -12.99
N ASP A 273 -40.04 -24.84 -14.16
CA ASP A 273 -40.39 -25.47 -15.43
C ASP A 273 -39.59 -26.76 -15.66
N GLU A 274 -40.24 -27.92 -15.61
CA GLU A 274 -39.59 -29.23 -15.76
C GLU A 274 -39.17 -29.56 -17.20
N SER A 275 -39.67 -28.82 -18.21
CA SER A 275 -39.45 -29.11 -19.63
C SER A 275 -38.03 -28.81 -20.12
N LYS A 276 -37.22 -28.10 -19.31
CA LYS A 276 -35.85 -27.67 -19.65
C LYS A 276 -34.78 -28.26 -18.73
N PRO A 277 -33.51 -28.30 -19.14
CA PRO A 277 -32.38 -28.61 -18.25
C PRO A 277 -32.28 -27.61 -17.08
N LEU A 278 -31.85 -28.06 -15.89
CA LEU A 278 -31.94 -27.31 -14.63
C LEU A 278 -31.37 -25.88 -14.69
N ALA A 279 -30.26 -25.68 -15.40
CA ALA A 279 -29.64 -24.36 -15.56
C ALA A 279 -30.52 -23.34 -16.31
N GLU A 280 -31.36 -23.81 -17.24
CA GLU A 280 -32.23 -22.98 -18.08
C GLU A 280 -33.69 -22.94 -17.60
N ARG A 281 -34.04 -23.72 -16.57
CA ARG A 281 -35.40 -23.73 -16.01
C ARG A 281 -35.73 -22.36 -15.46
N GLN A 282 -36.97 -21.92 -15.68
CA GLN A 282 -37.51 -20.80 -14.92
C GLN A 282 -37.88 -21.30 -13.53
N ILE A 283 -37.22 -20.75 -12.51
CA ILE A 283 -37.44 -21.00 -11.10
C ILE A 283 -38.31 -19.87 -10.55
N ILE A 284 -39.46 -20.23 -10.00
CA ILE A 284 -40.33 -19.34 -9.22
C ILE A 284 -39.93 -19.46 -7.76
N TYR A 285 -39.62 -18.33 -7.15
CA TYR A 285 -39.18 -18.29 -5.76
C TYR A 285 -39.95 -17.26 -4.93
N LYS A 286 -40.00 -17.51 -3.61
CA LYS A 286 -40.52 -16.58 -2.60
C LYS A 286 -39.43 -16.17 -1.65
N VAL A 287 -39.38 -14.90 -1.28
CA VAL A 287 -38.45 -14.37 -0.29
C VAL A 287 -39.05 -14.53 1.10
N VAL A 288 -38.51 -15.47 1.88
CA VAL A 288 -39.06 -15.87 3.18
C VAL A 288 -38.45 -15.10 4.35
N ALA A 289 -37.22 -14.59 4.19
CA ALA A 289 -36.52 -13.77 5.19
C ALA A 289 -35.55 -12.76 4.54
N GLY A 290 -35.24 -11.69 5.29
CA GLY A 290 -34.27 -10.67 4.87
C GLY A 290 -34.79 -9.68 3.81
N LYS A 291 -33.88 -9.13 2.99
CA LYS A 291 -34.18 -8.12 1.98
C LYS A 291 -35.26 -8.60 1.01
N GLY A 292 -36.36 -7.84 0.91
CA GLY A 292 -37.49 -8.17 0.02
C GLY A 292 -38.45 -9.22 0.58
N ARG A 293 -38.44 -9.49 1.89
CA ARG A 293 -39.34 -10.43 2.58
C ARG A 293 -40.80 -10.27 2.15
N ARG A 294 -41.51 -11.39 1.96
CA ARG A 294 -42.88 -11.49 1.41
C ARG A 294 -42.99 -11.17 -0.09
N GLY A 295 -41.89 -10.84 -0.76
CA GLY A 295 -41.83 -10.74 -2.21
C GLY A 295 -41.73 -12.11 -2.90
N GLN A 296 -42.03 -12.13 -4.20
CA GLN A 296 -41.87 -13.27 -5.08
C GLN A 296 -41.22 -12.84 -6.39
N GLY A 297 -40.57 -13.77 -7.09
CA GLY A 297 -39.91 -13.48 -8.35
C GLY A 297 -39.66 -14.73 -9.18
N VAL A 298 -39.18 -14.50 -10.40
CA VAL A 298 -38.79 -15.54 -11.35
C VAL A 298 -37.32 -15.31 -11.73
N ALA A 299 -36.54 -16.37 -11.82
CA ALA A 299 -35.16 -16.33 -12.32
C ALA A 299 -34.87 -17.63 -13.08
N THR A 300 -33.86 -17.63 -13.95
CA THR A 300 -33.34 -18.90 -14.49
C THR A 300 -32.62 -19.70 -13.40
N GLY A 301 -32.49 -21.01 -13.57
CA GLY A 301 -31.74 -21.86 -12.64
C GLY A 301 -30.30 -21.40 -12.48
N GLN A 302 -29.65 -20.97 -13.56
CA GLN A 302 -28.29 -20.44 -13.50
C GLN A 302 -28.20 -19.10 -12.74
N GLU A 303 -29.17 -18.20 -12.93
CA GLU A 303 -29.22 -16.94 -12.16
C GLU A 303 -29.50 -17.19 -10.68
N PHE A 304 -30.40 -18.12 -10.37
CA PHE A 304 -30.71 -18.48 -8.99
C PHE A 304 -29.52 -19.13 -8.30
N ALA A 305 -28.82 -20.05 -8.99
CA ALA A 305 -27.65 -20.73 -8.48
C ALA A 305 -26.47 -19.77 -8.24
N ARG A 306 -26.28 -18.77 -9.12
CA ARG A 306 -25.31 -17.68 -8.91
C ARG A 306 -25.66 -16.80 -7.71
N TRP A 307 -26.94 -16.62 -7.43
CA TRP A 307 -27.41 -15.85 -6.28
C TRP A 307 -27.30 -16.65 -4.96
N ALA A 308 -27.56 -17.96 -5.00
CA ALA A 308 -27.56 -18.84 -3.84
C ALA A 308 -26.14 -19.25 -3.44
N ARG A 309 -25.83 -19.13 -2.15
CA ARG A 309 -24.53 -19.52 -1.57
C ARG A 309 -24.62 -20.78 -0.73
N HIS A 310 -25.70 -20.91 0.04
CA HIS A 310 -25.90 -22.05 0.94
C HIS A 310 -27.35 -22.50 0.88
N GLU A 311 -27.56 -23.81 0.85
CA GLU A 311 -28.84 -24.38 1.25
C GLU A 311 -29.01 -24.20 2.76
N VAL A 312 -30.20 -23.79 3.17
CA VAL A 312 -30.53 -23.52 4.57
C VAL A 312 -31.85 -24.17 4.93
N TYR A 313 -32.04 -24.44 6.21
CA TYR A 313 -33.31 -24.85 6.78
C TYR A 313 -33.66 -23.95 7.96
N ARG A 314 -34.95 -23.89 8.27
CA ARG A 314 -35.46 -23.09 9.38
C ARG A 314 -35.43 -23.93 10.66
N ASP A 315 -34.75 -23.41 11.68
CA ASP A 315 -34.65 -23.97 13.02
C ASP A 315 -35.21 -22.92 13.99
N ASP A 316 -36.49 -23.07 14.35
CA ASP A 316 -37.31 -22.08 15.07
C ASP A 316 -37.35 -20.69 14.39
N GLU A 317 -36.70 -19.70 15.00
CA GLU A 317 -36.59 -18.33 14.48
C GLU A 317 -35.30 -18.08 13.68
N ASN A 318 -34.39 -19.05 13.65
CA ASN A 318 -33.08 -18.93 13.01
C ASN A 318 -32.98 -19.76 11.72
N TRP A 319 -32.07 -19.36 10.83
CA TRP A 319 -31.74 -20.09 9.61
C TRP A 319 -30.38 -20.75 9.75
N ARG A 320 -30.32 -22.06 9.59
CA ARG A 320 -29.08 -22.85 9.69
C ARG A 320 -28.73 -23.45 8.34
N ARG A 321 -27.44 -23.61 8.08
CA ARG A 321 -26.93 -24.21 6.84
C ARG A 321 -27.15 -25.72 6.87
N VAL A 322 -27.54 -26.28 5.72
CA VAL A 322 -27.46 -27.72 5.49
C VAL A 322 -25.97 -28.03 5.22
N ASN A 323 -25.39 -28.93 6.01
CA ASN A 323 -24.00 -29.35 5.86
C ASN A 323 -23.85 -30.38 4.73
#